data_AF-A0A0G1VJ35-F1
#
_entry.id   AF-A0A0G1VJ35-F1
#
_cell.length_a   1.000
_cell.length_b   1.000
_cell.length_c   1.000
_cell.angle_alpha   90.00
_cell.angle_beta   90.00
_cell.angle_gamma   90.00
#
_symmetry.space_group_name_H-M   'P 1'
#
loop_
_entity.id
_entity.type
_entity.pdbx_description
1 polymer ?
#
loop_
_entity_poly.entity_id
_entity_poly.type
_entity_poly.pdbx_seq_one_letter_code
_entity_poly.pdbx_strand_id
1 'polypeptide(L)'
;MDQEAFVKTASPYTPSKISSGEHTFTVRAYDKAGNYTATTGKFTIEGEVASASSKTAVDDTPPPTNWLLYINIFLIALVAFLIGYLWYERKAFRREKYIIKREADELRDNLSNIFAAMREEVGEQVGAIFQKPNPSAQDREVIGKVNEAIDLSEELLSKEVEDVRKLLT
;
A
#
# COMPACT_ATOMS: atom_id res chain seq x y z
N MET A 1 48.33 42.25 -0.62
CA MET A 1 48.75 42.41 0.80
C MET A 1 49.43 43.75 0.81
N ASP A 2 48.61 44.80 0.78
CA ASP A 2 49.04 46.11 0.35
C ASP A 2 49.44 46.87 1.61
N GLN A 3 50.70 46.67 2.00
CA GLN A 3 51.31 47.42 3.09
C GLN A 3 51.55 48.85 2.61
N GLU A 4 50.51 49.67 2.63
CA GLU A 4 50.68 51.12 2.49
C GLU A 4 51.58 51.63 3.63
N ALA A 5 52.58 52.44 3.28
CA ALA A 5 53.51 53.00 4.23
C ALA A 5 52.78 53.96 5.19
N PHE A 6 53.03 53.84 6.50
CA PHE A 6 52.46 54.75 7.50
C PHE A 6 52.92 56.18 7.23
N VAL A 7 51.96 57.09 7.05
CA VAL A 7 52.23 58.52 6.85
C VAL A 7 52.24 59.24 8.20
N LYS A 8 53.33 59.92 8.53
CA LYS A 8 53.40 60.79 9.71
C LYS A 8 52.54 62.04 9.46
N THR A 9 51.49 62.23 10.25
CA THR A 9 50.55 63.35 10.11
C THR A 9 50.13 63.89 11.48
N ALA A 10 49.69 65.15 11.52
CA ALA A 10 49.08 65.76 12.70
C ALA A 10 47.54 65.60 12.62
N SER A 11 46.87 65.50 13.77
CA SER A 11 45.40 65.47 13.82
C SER A 11 44.83 66.89 13.65
N PRO A 12 43.81 67.10 12.81
CA PRO A 12 43.05 66.10 12.05
C PRO A 12 43.71 65.70 10.71
N TYR A 13 43.65 64.41 10.37
CA TYR A 13 44.06 63.88 9.07
C TYR A 13 42.85 63.68 8.16
N THR A 14 42.90 64.24 6.95
CA THR A 14 41.87 64.07 5.93
C THR A 14 42.40 63.16 4.82
N PRO A 15 41.91 61.92 4.70
CA PRO A 15 42.31 61.05 3.60
C PRO A 15 41.75 61.55 2.26
N SER A 16 42.47 61.26 1.17
CA SER A 16 41.99 61.46 -0.21
C SER A 16 40.74 60.62 -0.49
N LYS A 17 39.97 60.94 -1.54
CA LYS A 17 38.73 60.25 -1.92
C LYS A 17 38.90 58.72 -1.97
N ILE A 18 38.39 58.04 -0.94
CA ILE A 18 38.41 56.57 -0.82
C ILE A 18 37.13 56.02 -1.48
N SER A 19 37.22 54.89 -2.18
CA SER A 19 36.05 54.19 -2.73
C SER A 19 35.12 53.68 -1.62
N SER A 20 33.85 53.46 -1.95
CA SER A 20 32.90 52.82 -1.03
C SER A 20 33.33 51.39 -0.66
N GLY A 21 33.07 50.99 0.58
CA GLY A 21 33.49 49.68 1.12
C GLY A 21 33.89 49.70 2.60
N GLU A 22 34.23 48.52 3.14
CA GLU A 22 34.83 48.37 4.47
C GLU A 22 36.32 48.70 4.40
N HIS A 23 36.75 49.70 5.18
CA HIS A 23 38.14 50.13 5.25
C HIS A 23 38.67 49.95 6.67
N THR A 24 39.90 49.45 6.77
CA THR A 24 40.61 49.30 8.04
C THR A 24 41.71 50.34 8.11
N PHE A 25 41.76 51.13 9.18
CA PHE A 25 42.84 52.08 9.43
C PHE A 25 43.57 51.73 10.73
N THR A 26 44.88 52.00 10.76
CA THR A 26 45.71 51.79 11.95
C THR A 26 46.41 53.09 12.30
N VAL A 27 46.21 53.56 13.53
CA VAL A 27 46.84 54.79 14.07
C VAL A 27 47.94 54.39 15.04
N ARG A 28 49.13 54.98 14.90
CA ARG A 28 50.25 54.84 15.85
C ARG A 28 50.58 56.19 16.47
N ALA A 29 50.48 56.29 17.79
CA ALA A 29 50.90 57.47 18.54
C ALA A 29 52.29 57.21 19.16
N TYR A 30 53.25 58.11 18.95
CA TYR A 30 54.62 58.01 19.47
C TYR A 30 54.85 59.05 20.57
N ASP A 31 55.58 58.67 21.64
CA ASP A 31 56.06 59.61 22.67
C ASP A 31 57.43 60.22 22.30
N LYS A 32 57.93 61.15 23.14
CA LYS A 32 59.25 61.78 22.93
C LYS A 32 60.44 60.82 23.12
N ALA A 33 60.22 59.66 23.76
CA ALA A 33 61.22 58.62 23.98
C ALA A 33 61.23 57.57 22.85
N GLY A 34 60.29 57.63 21.90
CA GLY A 34 60.18 56.72 20.76
C GLY A 34 59.28 55.51 21.00
N ASN A 35 58.62 55.39 22.16
CA ASN A 35 57.63 54.33 22.39
C ASN A 35 56.36 54.65 21.60
N TYR A 36 55.62 53.62 21.15
CA TYR A 36 54.35 53.82 20.45
C TYR A 36 53.24 52.88 20.92
N THR A 37 52.02 53.38 20.78
CA THR A 37 50.79 52.58 20.92
C THR A 37 50.06 52.58 19.59
N ALA A 38 49.60 51.41 19.16
CA ALA A 38 48.84 51.23 17.93
C ALA A 38 47.38 50.85 18.24
N THR A 39 46.43 51.49 17.56
CA THR A 39 45.01 51.13 17.59
C THR A 39 44.50 50.96 16.16
N THR A 40 43.78 49.87 15.92
CA THR A 40 43.14 49.59 14.63
C THR A 40 41.64 49.81 14.74
N GLY A 41 41.10 50.61 13.83
CA GLY A 41 39.67 50.87 13.69
C GLY A 41 39.17 50.42 12.32
N LYS A 42 37.89 50.06 12.27
CA LYS A 42 37.18 49.80 11.02
C LYS A 42 36.14 50.89 10.81
N PHE A 43 35.98 51.33 9.57
CA PHE A 43 34.90 52.20 9.19
C PHE A 43 34.39 51.80 7.81
N THR A 44 33.09 51.98 7.61
CA THR A 44 32.42 51.69 6.35
C THR A 44 32.05 53.01 5.73
N ILE A 45 32.49 53.24 4.49
CA ILE A 45 32.02 54.38 3.71
C ILE A 45 30.77 53.95 2.96
N GLU A 46 29.63 54.50 3.38
CA GLU A 46 28.38 54.44 2.63
C GLU A 46 28.49 55.33 1.39
N GLY A 47 29.13 54.81 0.35
CA GLY A 47 28.85 55.28 -1.00
C GLY A 47 27.79 54.37 -1.61
N GLU A 48 27.06 54.91 -2.57
CA GLU A 48 26.26 54.16 -3.53
C GLU A 48 27.21 53.23 -4.30
N VAL A 49 27.67 52.16 -3.64
CA VAL A 49 27.88 50.92 -4.35
C VAL A 49 26.54 50.71 -5.02
N ALA A 50 26.54 50.64 -6.35
CA ALA A 50 25.66 49.68 -6.96
C ALA A 50 25.97 48.38 -6.21
N SER A 51 25.21 48.14 -5.14
CA SER A 51 24.82 46.81 -4.79
C SER A 51 24.38 46.32 -6.16
N ALA A 52 25.15 45.40 -6.74
CA ALA A 52 24.49 44.34 -7.45
C ALA A 52 23.58 43.73 -6.36
N SER A 53 22.45 44.40 -6.09
CA SER A 53 21.15 43.84 -6.24
C SER A 53 21.38 42.78 -7.29
N SER A 54 21.61 41.55 -6.81
CA SER A 54 21.22 40.39 -7.56
C SER A 54 19.86 40.80 -8.04
N LYS A 55 19.80 41.25 -9.30
CA LYS A 55 18.56 41.47 -10.00
C LYS A 55 17.84 40.20 -9.66
N THR A 56 16.80 40.28 -8.84
CA THR A 56 15.89 39.17 -8.65
C THR A 56 15.35 39.00 -10.05
N ALA A 57 16.08 38.23 -10.86
CA ALA A 57 15.49 37.40 -11.86
C ALA A 57 14.36 36.77 -11.06
N VAL A 58 13.13 37.18 -11.38
CA VAL A 58 11.99 36.36 -11.06
C VAL A 58 12.38 35.03 -11.66
N ASP A 59 12.90 34.18 -10.81
CA ASP A 59 13.40 32.88 -11.17
C ASP A 59 12.13 32.11 -11.47
N ASP A 60 11.74 32.11 -12.74
CA ASP A 60 10.62 31.34 -13.26
C ASP A 60 10.93 29.83 -13.20
N THR A 61 12.00 29.40 -12.50
CA THR A 61 12.16 27.99 -12.19
C THR A 61 11.04 27.56 -11.25
N PRO A 62 10.25 26.54 -11.66
CA PRO A 62 9.23 26.00 -10.78
C PRO A 62 9.90 25.50 -9.49
N PRO A 63 9.26 25.69 -8.32
CA PRO A 63 9.80 25.21 -7.06
C PRO A 63 10.18 23.72 -7.20
N PRO A 64 11.33 23.29 -6.65
CA PRO A 64 11.81 21.94 -6.83
C PRO A 64 10.74 20.94 -6.38
N THR A 65 10.37 20.04 -7.29
CA THR A 65 9.35 19.01 -7.05
C THR A 65 9.72 18.19 -5.82
N ASN A 66 8.84 18.14 -4.82
CA ASN A 66 9.10 17.37 -3.61
C ASN A 66 8.78 15.88 -3.84
N TRP A 67 9.73 15.16 -4.42
CA TRP A 67 9.62 13.73 -4.76
C TRP A 67 9.22 12.85 -3.57
N LEU A 68 9.59 13.21 -2.34
CA LEU A 68 9.23 12.48 -1.13
C LEU A 68 7.71 12.47 -0.88
N LEU A 69 6.99 13.55 -1.24
CA LEU A 69 5.54 13.59 -1.12
C LEU A 69 4.87 12.64 -2.12
N TYR A 70 5.34 12.63 -3.37
CA TYR A 70 4.82 11.72 -4.38
C TYR A 70 5.10 10.26 -4.04
N ILE A 71 6.28 9.94 -3.51
CA ILE A 71 6.63 8.59 -3.03
C ILE A 71 5.72 8.19 -1.86
N ASN A 72 5.43 9.09 -0.93
CA ASN A 72 4.55 8.80 0.19
C ASN A 72 3.09 8.60 -0.24
N ILE A 73 2.57 9.45 -1.13
CA ILE A 73 1.22 9.30 -1.72
C ILE A 73 1.13 7.97 -2.47
N PHE A 74 2.17 7.64 -3.25
CA PHE A 74 2.25 6.37 -3.96
C PHE A 74 2.27 5.17 -3.00
N LEU A 75 3.02 5.26 -1.89
CA LEU A 75 3.10 4.20 -0.89
C LEU A 75 1.77 4.01 -0.16
N ILE A 76 1.07 5.09 0.19
CA ILE A 76 -0.28 5.03 0.78
C ILE A 76 -1.27 4.41 -0.22
N ALA A 77 -1.20 4.80 -1.50
CA ALA A 77 -2.04 4.22 -2.54
C ALA A 77 -1.74 2.72 -2.75
N LEU A 78 -0.47 2.32 -2.70
CA LEU A 78 -0.05 0.91 -2.78
C LEU A 78 -0.58 0.10 -1.60
N VAL A 79 -0.49 0.65 -0.38
CA VAL A 79 -1.02 0.00 0.83
C VAL A 79 -2.54 -0.10 0.77
N ALA A 80 -3.24 0.96 0.37
CA ALA A 80 -4.69 0.94 0.20
C ALA A 80 -5.13 -0.06 -0.87
N PHE A 81 -4.37 -0.17 -1.97
CA PHE A 81 -4.56 -1.16 -3.01
C PHE A 81 -4.36 -2.58 -2.46
N LEU A 82 -3.28 -2.83 -1.69
CA LEU A 82 -3.04 -4.13 -1.05
C LEU A 82 -4.15 -4.50 -0.07
N ILE A 83 -4.60 -3.55 0.76
CA ILE A 83 -5.71 -3.75 1.69
C ILE A 83 -6.98 -4.08 0.91
N GLY A 84 -7.27 -3.33 -0.15
CA GLY A 84 -8.40 -3.58 -1.04
C GLY A 84 -8.31 -4.95 -1.72
N TYR A 85 -7.12 -5.37 -2.14
CA TYR A 85 -6.85 -6.67 -2.73
C TYR A 85 -7.08 -7.81 -1.73
N LEU A 86 -6.56 -7.69 -0.50
CA LEU A 86 -6.81 -8.64 0.58
C LEU A 86 -8.31 -8.70 0.92
N TRP A 87 -9.01 -7.57 0.89
CA TRP A 87 -10.45 -7.53 1.10
C TRP A 87 -11.21 -8.18 -0.06
N TYR A 88 -10.74 -7.99 -1.29
CA TYR A 88 -11.29 -8.58 -2.51
C TYR A 88 -11.18 -10.11 -2.47
N GLU A 89 -9.99 -10.65 -2.20
CA GLU A 89 -9.78 -12.09 -2.01
C GLU A 89 -10.68 -12.64 -0.90
N ARG A 90 -10.68 -11.99 0.27
CA ARG A 90 -11.48 -12.44 1.42
C ARG A 90 -12.98 -12.30 1.19
N LYS A 91 -13.43 -11.41 0.29
CA LYS A 91 -14.83 -11.24 -0.08
C LYS A 91 -15.25 -12.25 -1.16
N ALA A 92 -14.38 -12.58 -2.10
CA ALA A 92 -14.63 -13.60 -3.11
C ALA A 92 -14.85 -14.97 -2.44
N PHE A 93 -13.95 -15.36 -1.54
CA PHE A 93 -14.01 -16.64 -0.83
C PHE A 93 -15.27 -16.81 0.03
N ARG A 94 -15.74 -15.73 0.69
CA ARG A 94 -16.96 -15.78 1.50
C ARG A 94 -18.22 -16.02 0.68
N ARG A 95 -18.26 -15.59 -0.58
CA ARG A 95 -19.43 -15.79 -1.45
C ARG A 95 -19.49 -17.22 -1.98
N GLU A 96 -18.37 -17.76 -2.43
CA GLU A 96 -18.32 -19.15 -2.93
C GLU A 96 -18.74 -20.13 -1.83
N LYS A 97 -18.22 -19.98 -0.61
CA LYS A 97 -18.62 -20.84 0.51
C LYS A 97 -20.12 -20.81 0.79
N TYR A 98 -20.73 -19.63 0.71
CA TYR A 98 -22.16 -19.48 0.95
C TYR A 98 -23.00 -20.17 -0.14
N ILE A 99 -22.61 -19.99 -1.42
CA ILE A 99 -23.32 -20.59 -2.55
C ILE A 99 -23.22 -22.12 -2.51
N ILE A 100 -22.01 -22.65 -2.32
CA ILE A 100 -21.79 -24.10 -2.29
C ILE A 100 -22.54 -24.73 -1.11
N LYS A 101 -22.62 -24.04 0.04
CA LYS A 101 -23.36 -24.56 1.20
C LYS A 101 -24.84 -24.68 0.90
N ARG A 102 -25.42 -23.63 0.28
CA ARG A 102 -26.83 -23.64 -0.13
C ARG A 102 -27.10 -24.71 -1.19
N GLU A 103 -26.24 -24.83 -2.19
CA GLU A 103 -26.35 -25.86 -3.22
C GLU A 103 -26.21 -27.27 -2.66
N ALA A 104 -25.35 -27.49 -1.66
CA ALA A 104 -25.24 -28.76 -0.96
C ALA A 104 -26.54 -29.10 -0.19
N ASP A 105 -27.14 -28.13 0.51
CA ASP A 105 -28.42 -28.31 1.20
C ASP A 105 -29.56 -28.62 0.19
N GLU A 106 -29.66 -27.86 -0.91
CA GLU A 106 -30.64 -28.10 -1.99
C GLU A 106 -30.43 -29.47 -2.68
N LEU A 107 -29.18 -29.87 -2.90
CA LEU A 107 -28.83 -31.15 -3.50
C LEU A 107 -29.24 -32.31 -2.62
N ARG A 108 -29.04 -32.22 -1.29
CA ARG A 108 -29.45 -33.26 -0.33
C ARG A 108 -30.94 -33.59 -0.46
N ASP A 109 -31.77 -32.55 -0.45
CA ASP A 109 -33.23 -32.70 -0.46
C ASP A 109 -33.72 -33.20 -1.83
N ASN A 110 -33.14 -32.70 -2.93
CA ASN A 110 -33.47 -33.19 -4.27
C ASN A 110 -33.07 -34.66 -4.47
N LEU A 111 -31.91 -35.05 -3.93
CA LEU A 111 -31.42 -36.42 -4.00
C LEU A 111 -32.34 -37.41 -3.28
N SER A 112 -32.83 -37.05 -2.08
CA SER A 112 -33.81 -37.87 -1.35
C SER A 112 -35.11 -38.08 -2.14
N ASN A 113 -35.61 -37.03 -2.82
CA ASN A 113 -36.79 -37.14 -3.69
C ASN A 113 -36.53 -38.06 -4.90
N ILE A 114 -35.34 -37.98 -5.51
CA ILE A 114 -34.95 -38.84 -6.64
C ILE A 114 -34.87 -40.30 -6.18
N PHE A 115 -34.26 -40.58 -5.02
CA PHE A 115 -34.20 -41.94 -4.47
C PHE A 115 -35.58 -42.50 -4.12
N ALA A 116 -36.47 -41.67 -3.57
CA ALA A 116 -37.86 -42.07 -3.32
C ALA A 116 -38.59 -42.44 -4.62
N ALA A 117 -38.45 -41.61 -5.68
CA ALA A 117 -39.05 -41.89 -6.98
C ALA A 117 -38.47 -43.14 -7.65
N MET A 118 -37.14 -43.32 -7.61
CA MET A 118 -36.51 -44.54 -8.13
C MET A 118 -36.95 -45.79 -7.36
N ARG A 119 -37.12 -45.69 -6.04
CA ARG A 119 -37.62 -46.80 -5.22
C ARG A 119 -39.06 -47.17 -5.57
N GLU A 120 -39.91 -46.17 -5.79
CA GLU A 120 -41.29 -46.37 -6.24
C GLU A 120 -41.32 -47.05 -7.61
N GLU A 121 -40.56 -46.54 -8.58
CA GLU A 121 -40.49 -47.09 -9.94
C GLU A 121 -39.90 -48.51 -9.96
N VAL A 122 -38.82 -48.76 -9.21
CA VAL A 122 -38.24 -50.11 -9.06
C VAL A 122 -39.25 -51.04 -8.41
N GLY A 123 -39.96 -50.58 -7.37
CA GLY A 123 -41.03 -51.35 -6.73
C GLY A 123 -42.17 -51.71 -7.69
N GLU A 124 -42.57 -50.78 -8.56
CA GLU A 124 -43.62 -50.99 -9.56
C GLU A 124 -43.18 -51.94 -10.69
N GLN A 125 -41.98 -51.76 -11.25
CA GLN A 125 -41.40 -52.67 -12.26
C GLN A 125 -41.27 -54.09 -11.70
N VAL A 126 -40.86 -54.20 -10.45
CA VAL A 126 -40.82 -55.46 -9.72
C VAL A 126 -42.22 -56.06 -9.57
N GLY A 127 -43.21 -55.27 -9.12
CA GLY A 127 -44.59 -55.70 -8.99
C GLY A 127 -45.18 -56.23 -10.30
N ALA A 128 -44.85 -55.60 -11.44
CA ALA A 128 -45.25 -56.05 -12.77
C ALA A 128 -44.60 -57.39 -13.17
N ILE A 129 -43.36 -57.65 -12.75
CA ILE A 129 -42.68 -58.95 -12.93
C ILE A 129 -43.36 -60.04 -12.07
N PHE A 130 -43.79 -59.70 -10.85
CA PHE A 130 -44.49 -60.63 -9.93
C PHE A 130 -45.94 -60.96 -10.32
N GLN A 131 -46.60 -60.15 -11.17
CA GLN A 131 -47.90 -60.51 -11.76
C GLN A 131 -47.80 -61.71 -12.73
N LYS A 132 -46.59 -62.09 -13.14
CA LYS A 132 -46.33 -63.32 -13.88
C LYS A 132 -46.44 -64.51 -12.91
N PRO A 133 -47.15 -65.60 -13.24
CA PRO A 133 -47.59 -66.63 -12.28
C PRO A 133 -46.48 -67.43 -11.56
N ASN A 134 -45.19 -67.20 -11.86
CA ASN A 134 -44.07 -67.85 -11.16
C ASN A 134 -42.75 -67.04 -11.28
N PRO A 135 -42.48 -66.10 -10.37
CA PRO A 135 -41.21 -65.36 -10.32
C PRO A 135 -40.09 -66.26 -9.78
N SER A 136 -38.94 -66.29 -10.46
CA SER A 136 -37.81 -67.14 -10.10
C SER A 136 -37.24 -66.76 -8.72
N ALA A 137 -36.68 -67.73 -8.00
CA ALA A 137 -35.98 -67.46 -6.73
C ALA A 137 -34.79 -66.50 -6.94
N GLN A 138 -34.14 -66.55 -8.11
CA GLN A 138 -33.08 -65.60 -8.48
C GLN A 138 -33.60 -64.18 -8.65
N ASP A 139 -34.80 -63.99 -9.19
CA ASP A 139 -35.38 -62.66 -9.41
C ASP A 139 -35.61 -61.94 -8.07
N ARG A 140 -36.13 -62.67 -7.07
CA ARG A 140 -36.32 -62.17 -5.69
C ARG A 140 -34.99 -61.75 -5.03
N GLU A 141 -33.95 -62.55 -5.24
CA GLU A 141 -32.61 -62.27 -4.70
C GLU A 141 -31.99 -61.04 -5.35
N VAL A 142 -32.09 -60.91 -6.68
CA VAL A 142 -31.57 -59.75 -7.43
C VAL A 142 -32.25 -58.47 -6.97
N ILE A 143 -33.58 -58.48 -6.79
CA ILE A 143 -34.34 -57.32 -6.32
C ILE A 143 -33.92 -56.90 -4.91
N GLY A 144 -33.69 -57.88 -4.02
CA GLY A 144 -33.15 -57.61 -2.70
C GLY A 144 -31.81 -56.88 -2.75
N LYS A 145 -30.88 -57.38 -3.57
CA LYS A 145 -29.54 -56.76 -3.76
C LYS A 145 -29.62 -55.37 -4.37
N VAL A 146 -30.56 -55.12 -5.28
CA VAL A 146 -30.75 -53.80 -5.90
C VAL A 146 -31.26 -52.79 -4.88
N ASN A 147 -32.25 -53.14 -4.06
CA ASN A 147 -32.73 -52.25 -3.01
C ASN A 147 -31.65 -51.96 -1.96
N GLU A 148 -30.89 -52.98 -1.55
CA GLU A 148 -29.75 -52.81 -0.63
C GLU A 148 -28.67 -51.89 -1.21
N ALA A 149 -28.37 -52.01 -2.51
CA ALA A 149 -27.43 -51.13 -3.19
C ALA A 149 -27.94 -49.68 -3.28
N ILE A 150 -29.24 -49.48 -3.47
CA ILE A 150 -29.86 -48.15 -3.47
C ILE A 150 -29.77 -47.51 -2.09
N ASP A 151 -30.13 -48.24 -1.02
CA ASP A 151 -30.05 -47.74 0.36
C ASP A 151 -28.61 -47.35 0.72
N LEU A 152 -27.63 -48.19 0.38
CA LEU A 152 -26.21 -47.89 0.59
C LEU A 152 -25.78 -46.65 -0.20
N SER A 153 -26.28 -46.49 -1.43
CA SER A 153 -25.96 -45.33 -2.28
C SER A 153 -26.55 -44.04 -1.71
N GLU A 154 -27.78 -44.07 -1.20
CA GLU A 154 -28.42 -42.93 -0.54
C GLU A 154 -27.65 -42.51 0.72
N GLU A 155 -27.23 -43.47 1.54
CA GLU A 155 -26.43 -43.21 2.75
C GLU A 155 -25.07 -42.59 2.39
N LEU A 156 -24.35 -43.16 1.43
CA LEU A 156 -23.05 -42.67 1.00
C LEU A 156 -23.12 -41.26 0.43
N LEU A 157 -24.08 -40.99 -0.45
CA LEU A 157 -24.23 -39.67 -1.05
C LEU A 157 -24.70 -38.63 -0.02
N SER A 158 -25.60 -39.01 0.90
CA SER A 158 -26.00 -38.12 2.00
C SER A 158 -24.81 -37.74 2.88
N LYS A 159 -23.90 -38.70 3.14
CA LYS A 159 -22.66 -38.45 3.89
C LYS A 159 -21.70 -37.54 3.12
N GLU A 160 -21.51 -37.76 1.81
CA GLU A 160 -20.64 -36.90 0.99
C GLU A 160 -21.15 -35.45 0.96
N VAL A 161 -22.46 -35.25 0.84
CA VAL A 161 -23.08 -33.92 0.90
C VAL A 161 -22.89 -33.27 2.28
N GLU A 162 -23.03 -34.02 3.37
CA GLU A 162 -22.77 -33.51 4.72
C GLU A 162 -21.29 -33.20 4.95
N ASP A 163 -20.37 -34.00 4.40
CA ASP A 163 -18.93 -33.72 4.45
C ASP A 163 -18.58 -32.44 3.69
N VAL A 164 -19.15 -32.22 2.50
CA VAL A 164 -19.04 -30.95 1.76
C VAL A 164 -19.57 -29.79 2.60
N ARG A 165 -20.75 -29.95 3.21
CA ARG A 165 -21.34 -28.94 4.11
C ARG A 165 -20.46 -28.62 5.32
N LYS A 166 -19.80 -29.62 5.89
CA LYS A 166 -18.89 -29.47 7.04
C LYS A 166 -17.59 -28.77 6.66
N LEU A 167 -17.05 -29.01 5.45
CA LEU A 167 -15.87 -28.28 4.93
C LEU A 167 -16.14 -26.78 4.75
N LEU A 168 -17.41 -26.38 4.64
CA LEU A 168 -17.83 -25.01 4.43
C LEU A 168 -18.16 -24.25 5.72
N THR A 169 -18.21 -24.94 6.87
CA THR A 169 -18.46 -24.37 8.21
C THR A 169 -17.14 -23.96 8.88
#